data_AF-A0A550BVH0-F1
#
_entry.id   AF-A0A550BVH0-F1
#
_cell.length_a   1.000
_cell.length_b   1.000
_cell.length_c   1.000
_cell.angle_alpha   90.00
_cell.angle_beta   90.00
_cell.angle_gamma   90.00
#
_symmetry.space_group_name_H-M   'P 1'
#
loop_
_entity.id
_entity.type
_entity.pdbx_description
1 polymer ?
#
loop_
_entity_poly.entity_id
_entity_poly.type
_entity_poly.pdbx_seq_one_letter_code
_entity_poly.pdbx_strand_id
1 'polypeptide(L)'
;MYAILTPLQTAPFSGPSNPEIDFQNPDLLAPPSTDFGSVGSGKWSLSLSPMRLLSGGWVRYEDELVMPLGDEMAGANIHLEPGAVRELHWHSIAEWVYVLAGETQISAVDQQGRNYFGTAKTGDLWYFPTGVGHHLQATGDGPSEFVLIFKTGLFDAAKTFHITDWLSHIPFGVLQKNFGVQGSDKWSNAPSKQLYIFPGEAMPSDTVAPDSPQGQIPEPFVFPWSEQPYEEFDGGKVKTVDSSTFKAAKDFAAAEVVLEPGAMRELHWHTTADEWSFFIEGNCRFSVFTEVAARTYDMSPGDVGYAPISSGHYIENIGNTTARFLEVTDSAEFEDISLTQWLALTPPEIVKMHFGVDDETVASLSKTKNRVVPG
;
A
#
# COMPACT_ATOMS: atom_id res chain seq x y z
N MET A 1 -13.36 -27.93 -21.47
CA MET A 1 -14.08 -27.32 -22.61
C MET A 1 -13.17 -26.26 -23.18
N TYR A 2 -12.79 -26.37 -24.45
CA TYR A 2 -11.83 -25.50 -25.12
C TYR A 2 -12.20 -24.03 -24.93
N ALA A 3 -11.23 -23.19 -24.51
CA ALA A 3 -11.30 -21.77 -24.80
C ALA A 3 -11.59 -21.66 -26.30
N ILE A 4 -12.75 -21.14 -26.65
CA ILE A 4 -13.11 -20.85 -28.01
C ILE A 4 -12.13 -19.77 -28.44
N LEU A 5 -11.05 -20.19 -29.11
CA LEU A 5 -10.17 -19.29 -29.85
C LEU A 5 -11.02 -18.70 -30.97
N THR A 6 -11.76 -17.64 -30.64
CA THR A 6 -12.19 -16.67 -31.66
C THR A 6 -10.96 -16.30 -32.46
N PRO A 7 -11.04 -16.24 -33.81
CA PRO A 7 -9.91 -15.80 -34.61
C PRO A 7 -9.42 -14.47 -34.04
N LEU A 8 -8.11 -14.35 -33.79
CA LEU A 8 -7.47 -13.11 -33.34
C LEU A 8 -7.92 -11.96 -34.27
N GLN A 9 -8.84 -11.14 -33.79
CA GLN A 9 -9.32 -9.96 -34.50
C GLN A 9 -8.29 -8.85 -34.30
N THR A 10 -7.22 -8.87 -35.08
CA THR A 10 -6.16 -7.87 -34.99
C THR A 10 -6.18 -6.95 -36.21
N ALA A 11 -5.80 -5.69 -35.98
CA ALA A 11 -5.55 -4.71 -37.03
C ALA A 11 -4.39 -3.80 -36.58
N PRO A 12 -3.53 -3.34 -37.51
CA PRO A 12 -2.44 -2.43 -37.17
C PRO A 12 -2.96 -1.03 -36.84
N PHE A 13 -2.22 -0.29 -36.02
CA PHE A 13 -2.45 1.14 -35.83
C PHE A 13 -2.30 1.89 -37.16
N SER A 14 -3.34 2.63 -37.55
CA SER A 14 -3.32 3.54 -38.71
C SER A 14 -3.13 5.01 -38.31
N GLY A 15 -3.25 5.31 -37.02
CA GLY A 15 -2.98 6.62 -36.41
C GLY A 15 -1.78 6.57 -35.46
N PRO A 16 -1.44 7.69 -34.81
CA PRO A 16 -0.34 7.73 -33.85
C PRO A 16 -0.66 6.85 -32.63
N SER A 17 0.36 6.17 -32.11
CA SER A 17 0.37 5.53 -30.80
C SER A 17 1.60 5.98 -30.00
N ASN A 18 1.68 5.60 -28.74
CA ASN A 18 2.87 5.77 -27.89
C ASN A 18 3.53 4.39 -27.66
N PRO A 19 4.49 3.99 -28.50
CA PRO A 19 5.08 2.65 -28.44
C PRO A 19 5.71 2.32 -27.09
N GLU A 20 6.29 3.31 -26.39
CA GLU A 20 6.90 3.10 -25.09
C GLU A 20 5.87 2.69 -24.02
N ILE A 21 4.65 3.22 -24.09
CA ILE A 21 3.53 2.82 -23.21
C ILE A 21 2.94 1.48 -23.69
N ASP A 22 2.77 1.30 -24.99
CA ASP A 22 2.25 0.06 -25.57
C ASP A 22 3.11 -1.15 -25.16
N PHE A 23 4.45 -1.01 -25.17
CA PHE A 23 5.37 -2.06 -24.77
C PHE A 23 5.37 -2.38 -23.27
N GLN A 24 4.95 -1.42 -22.44
CA GLN A 24 4.77 -1.65 -20.99
C GLN A 24 3.44 -2.33 -20.69
N ASN A 25 2.48 -2.33 -21.63
CA ASN A 25 1.13 -2.81 -21.40
C ASN A 25 0.65 -3.79 -22.50
N PRO A 26 1.38 -4.89 -22.78
CA PRO A 26 1.01 -5.84 -23.83
C PRO A 26 -0.36 -6.49 -23.61
N ASP A 27 -0.77 -6.79 -22.37
CA ASP A 27 -2.08 -7.37 -22.04
C ASP A 27 -3.21 -6.32 -22.02
N LEU A 28 -2.91 -5.01 -22.09
CA LEU A 28 -3.92 -3.99 -22.46
C LEU A 28 -3.99 -3.75 -23.96
N LEU A 29 -2.85 -3.82 -24.65
CA LEU A 29 -2.74 -3.63 -26.10
C LEU A 29 -3.42 -4.77 -26.86
N ALA A 30 -3.19 -6.00 -26.42
CA ALA A 30 -3.72 -7.23 -27.00
C ALA A 30 -4.28 -8.12 -25.88
N PRO A 31 -5.45 -7.76 -25.32
CA PRO A 31 -5.95 -8.39 -24.10
C PRO A 31 -6.24 -9.88 -24.25
N PRO A 32 -6.18 -10.64 -23.15
CA PRO A 32 -6.63 -12.02 -23.14
C PRO A 32 -8.04 -12.14 -23.72
N SER A 33 -8.29 -13.19 -24.51
CA SER A 33 -9.61 -13.40 -25.14
C SER A 33 -10.74 -13.63 -24.12
N THR A 34 -10.40 -13.80 -22.85
CA THR A 34 -11.31 -13.95 -21.72
C THR A 34 -11.67 -12.64 -21.04
N ASP A 35 -11.02 -11.52 -21.36
CA ASP A 35 -11.42 -10.20 -20.88
C ASP A 35 -12.78 -9.80 -21.49
N PHE A 36 -13.65 -9.19 -20.69
CA PHE A 36 -14.96 -8.74 -21.13
C PHE A 36 -15.51 -7.62 -20.25
N GLY A 37 -16.44 -6.84 -20.79
CA GLY A 37 -17.06 -5.74 -20.05
C GLY A 37 -16.09 -4.61 -19.71
N SER A 38 -16.42 -3.84 -18.68
CA SER A 38 -15.60 -2.72 -18.21
C SER A 38 -15.42 -2.77 -16.70
N VAL A 39 -14.24 -3.21 -16.26
CA VAL A 39 -13.83 -3.16 -14.84
C VAL A 39 -13.53 -1.71 -14.42
N GLY A 40 -12.81 -0.96 -15.26
CA GLY A 40 -12.39 0.41 -14.94
C GLY A 40 -10.86 0.54 -14.93
N SER A 41 -10.36 1.52 -14.17
CA SER A 41 -8.93 1.75 -13.97
C SER A 41 -8.46 1.01 -12.72
N GLY A 42 -8.11 -0.27 -12.85
CA GLY A 42 -7.53 -1.07 -11.76
C GLY A 42 -5.99 -1.00 -11.69
N LYS A 43 -5.40 -0.07 -12.44
CA LYS A 43 -3.98 0.21 -12.49
C LYS A 43 -3.76 1.72 -12.50
N TRP A 44 -2.78 2.20 -11.74
CA TRP A 44 -2.24 3.54 -11.88
C TRP A 44 -0.72 3.54 -11.68
N SER A 45 0.01 4.26 -12.52
CA SER A 45 1.45 4.42 -12.33
C SER A 45 1.74 5.68 -11.51
N LEU A 46 2.45 5.54 -10.38
CA LEU A 46 2.86 6.73 -9.60
C LEU A 46 3.77 7.66 -10.42
N SER A 47 4.40 7.18 -11.48
CA SER A 47 5.16 8.01 -12.43
C SER A 47 4.30 9.03 -13.18
N LEU A 48 2.99 8.82 -13.28
CA LEU A 48 2.02 9.74 -13.89
C LEU A 48 1.33 10.64 -12.86
N SER A 49 1.62 10.45 -11.57
CA SER A 49 0.97 11.18 -10.48
C SER A 49 1.44 12.63 -10.38
N PRO A 50 0.60 13.55 -9.91
CA PRO A 50 1.01 14.90 -9.57
C PRO A 50 2.15 14.88 -8.54
N MET A 51 3.27 15.51 -8.88
CA MET A 51 4.42 15.62 -7.99
C MET A 51 4.43 16.97 -7.30
N ARG A 52 4.44 16.99 -5.97
CA ARG A 52 4.67 18.19 -5.16
C ARG A 52 6.12 18.19 -4.68
N LEU A 53 6.94 19.04 -5.31
CA LEU A 53 8.33 19.26 -4.94
C LEU A 53 8.42 20.26 -3.77
N LEU A 54 9.18 19.89 -2.74
CA LEU A 54 9.34 20.64 -1.49
C LEU A 54 10.83 20.79 -1.17
N SER A 55 11.18 21.67 -0.25
CA SER A 55 12.59 21.99 0.03
C SER A 55 13.37 20.85 0.70
N GLY A 56 12.68 19.91 1.36
CA GLY A 56 13.29 18.73 2.00
C GLY A 56 12.93 17.40 1.33
N GLY A 57 12.26 17.40 0.18
CA GLY A 57 11.81 16.17 -0.45
C GLY A 57 10.63 16.36 -1.40
N TRP A 58 9.85 15.30 -1.60
CA TRP A 58 8.70 15.33 -2.50
C TRP A 58 7.60 14.36 -2.06
N VAL A 59 6.39 14.60 -2.55
CA VAL A 59 5.26 13.68 -2.43
C VAL A 59 4.55 13.59 -3.79
N ARG A 60 4.16 12.38 -4.16
CA ARG A 60 3.23 12.08 -5.25
C ARG A 60 2.19 11.10 -4.76
N TYR A 61 0.98 11.16 -5.31
CA TYR A 61 -0.13 10.38 -4.80
C TYR A 61 -1.04 9.87 -5.91
N GLU A 62 -1.73 8.80 -5.57
CA GLU A 62 -2.81 8.16 -6.31
C GLU A 62 -4.09 8.28 -5.46
N ASP A 63 -5.20 8.59 -6.12
CA ASP A 63 -6.52 8.71 -5.53
C ASP A 63 -7.60 8.40 -6.59
N GLU A 64 -8.87 8.40 -6.17
CA GLU A 64 -10.03 8.10 -7.01
C GLU A 64 -10.16 9.00 -8.25
N LEU A 65 -9.52 10.18 -8.27
CA LEU A 65 -9.57 11.07 -9.43
C LEU A 65 -8.73 10.53 -10.59
N VAL A 66 -7.65 9.80 -10.28
CA VAL A 66 -6.75 9.20 -11.27
C VAL A 66 -6.95 7.69 -11.41
N MET A 67 -7.43 7.02 -10.37
CA MET A 67 -7.75 5.59 -10.36
C MET A 67 -9.17 5.35 -9.78
N PRO A 68 -10.26 5.67 -10.50
CA PRO A 68 -11.62 5.63 -9.94
C PRO A 68 -12.13 4.28 -9.46
N LEU A 69 -11.41 3.18 -9.72
CA LEU A 69 -11.74 1.88 -9.15
C LEU A 69 -11.31 1.77 -7.67
N GLY A 70 -10.29 2.55 -7.27
CA GLY A 70 -9.76 2.59 -5.92
C GLY A 70 -10.42 3.67 -5.05
N ASP A 71 -11.74 3.70 -4.99
CA ASP A 71 -12.50 4.73 -4.28
C ASP A 71 -12.56 4.53 -2.74
N GLU A 72 -12.04 3.41 -2.23
CA GLU A 72 -11.94 3.15 -0.78
C GLU A 72 -10.52 3.30 -0.22
N MET A 73 -9.48 3.35 -1.05
CA MET A 73 -8.08 3.55 -0.61
C MET A 73 -7.28 4.46 -1.53
N ALA A 74 -6.52 5.37 -0.92
CA ALA A 74 -5.61 6.27 -1.61
C ALA A 74 -4.18 6.07 -1.10
N GLY A 75 -3.21 6.09 -2.01
CA GLY A 75 -1.80 5.90 -1.72
C GLY A 75 -0.95 7.14 -2.00
N ALA A 76 0.09 7.37 -1.21
CA ALA A 76 1.12 8.35 -1.54
C ALA A 76 2.52 7.81 -1.33
N ASN A 77 3.42 8.18 -2.25
CA ASN A 77 4.83 7.91 -2.14
C ASN A 77 5.55 9.21 -1.77
N ILE A 78 6.28 9.16 -0.67
CA ILE A 78 6.98 10.29 -0.08
C ILE A 78 8.47 9.99 -0.03
N HIS A 79 9.26 10.99 -0.37
CA HIS A 79 10.70 11.02 -0.21
C HIS A 79 11.10 12.18 0.70
N LEU A 80 12.02 11.89 1.61
CA LEU A 80 12.67 12.84 2.50
C LEU A 80 14.18 12.79 2.24
N GLU A 81 14.78 13.95 1.98
CA GLU A 81 16.24 14.10 1.95
C GLU A 81 16.85 13.79 3.33
N PRO A 82 18.15 13.46 3.43
CA PRO A 82 18.79 13.18 4.72
C PRO A 82 18.53 14.28 5.75
N GLY A 83 18.03 13.90 6.93
CA GLY A 83 17.65 14.83 8.00
C GLY A 83 16.39 15.67 7.76
N ALA A 84 15.77 15.59 6.58
CA ALA A 84 14.54 16.32 6.29
C ALA A 84 13.35 15.79 7.07
N VAL A 85 12.44 16.70 7.39
CA VAL A 85 11.32 16.47 8.31
C VAL A 85 10.02 16.55 7.55
N ARG A 86 9.17 15.54 7.71
CA ARG A 86 7.73 15.68 7.54
C ARG A 86 7.16 16.30 8.81
N GLU A 87 6.66 17.52 8.67
CA GLU A 87 6.18 18.35 9.78
C GLU A 87 5.24 17.60 10.73
N LEU A 88 5.35 17.86 12.04
CA LEU A 88 4.38 17.42 13.05
C LEU A 88 2.94 17.66 12.57
N HIS A 89 2.16 16.59 12.54
CA HIS A 89 0.79 16.62 12.06
C HIS A 89 -0.06 15.49 12.64
N TRP A 90 -1.36 15.53 12.34
CA TRP A 90 -2.30 14.43 12.53
C TRP A 90 -3.34 14.47 11.41
N HIS A 91 -4.19 13.45 11.34
CA HIS A 91 -5.27 13.33 10.36
C HIS A 91 -6.47 12.59 10.97
N SER A 92 -7.61 12.65 10.28
CA SER A 92 -8.89 12.10 10.74
C SER A 92 -9.12 10.63 10.34
N ILE A 93 -8.09 9.98 9.82
CA ILE A 93 -8.09 8.57 9.40
C ILE A 93 -6.80 7.91 9.88
N ALA A 94 -6.72 6.59 9.88
CA ALA A 94 -5.47 5.92 10.23
C ALA A 94 -4.48 5.96 9.05
N GLU A 95 -3.19 5.95 9.37
CA GLU A 95 -2.10 5.88 8.40
C GLU A 95 -1.40 4.54 8.52
N TRP A 96 -1.23 3.82 7.41
CA TRP A 96 -0.39 2.63 7.32
C TRP A 96 0.71 2.86 6.30
N VAL A 97 1.95 2.46 6.60
CA VAL A 97 3.11 2.75 5.75
C VAL A 97 4.04 1.55 5.64
N TYR A 98 4.61 1.40 4.44
CA TYR A 98 5.76 0.55 4.16
C TYR A 98 6.98 1.38 3.75
N VAL A 99 8.15 1.11 4.35
CA VAL A 99 9.41 1.78 4.02
C VAL A 99 10.06 1.14 2.81
N LEU A 100 10.14 1.89 1.70
CA LEU A 100 10.74 1.45 0.44
C LEU A 100 12.27 1.53 0.48
N ALA A 101 12.80 2.60 1.09
CA ALA A 101 14.24 2.81 1.21
C ALA A 101 14.61 3.68 2.41
N GLY A 102 15.80 3.43 2.96
CA GLY A 102 16.39 4.23 4.02
C GLY A 102 15.80 3.96 5.40
N GLU A 103 15.92 4.94 6.28
CA GLU A 103 15.40 4.89 7.64
C GLU A 103 14.65 6.17 7.99
N THR A 104 13.49 6.01 8.63
CA THR A 104 12.66 7.11 9.12
C THR A 104 12.51 7.01 10.63
N GLN A 105 12.93 8.06 11.34
CA GLN A 105 12.62 8.26 12.74
C GLN A 105 11.21 8.80 12.90
N ILE A 106 10.51 8.26 13.89
CA ILE A 106 9.10 8.49 14.15
C ILE A 106 8.94 8.90 15.61
N SER A 107 8.13 9.94 15.82
CA SER A 107 7.62 10.26 17.15
C SER A 107 6.10 10.34 17.12
N ALA A 108 5.45 9.95 18.21
CA ALA A 108 4.00 10.07 18.35
C ALA A 108 3.57 10.36 19.79
N VAL A 109 2.40 10.98 19.94
CA VAL A 109 1.72 11.19 21.22
C VAL A 109 0.25 10.80 21.09
N ASP A 110 -0.22 9.93 21.98
CA ASP A 110 -1.62 9.47 21.98
C ASP A 110 -2.54 10.35 22.84
N GLN A 111 -3.85 10.04 22.81
CA GLN A 111 -4.88 10.75 23.56
C GLN A 111 -4.74 10.65 25.09
N GLN A 112 -3.92 9.73 25.61
CA GLN A 112 -3.59 9.65 27.03
C GLN A 112 -2.34 10.48 27.40
N GLY A 113 -1.71 11.14 26.43
CA GLY A 113 -0.47 11.90 26.62
C GLY A 113 0.78 11.02 26.70
N ARG A 114 0.68 9.75 26.31
CA ARG A 114 1.82 8.83 26.27
C ARG A 114 2.61 9.05 24.99
N ASN A 115 3.93 8.93 25.06
CA ASN A 115 4.78 9.13 23.90
C ASN A 115 5.36 7.83 23.34
N TYR A 116 5.77 7.90 22.09
CA TYR A 116 6.49 6.85 21.38
C TYR A 116 7.59 7.49 20.55
N PHE A 117 8.75 6.84 20.49
CA PHE A 117 9.83 7.19 19.59
C PHE A 117 10.46 5.90 19.06
N GLY A 118 10.62 5.79 17.75
CA GLY A 118 11.15 4.59 17.10
C GLY A 118 11.70 4.91 15.72
N THR A 119 12.41 3.94 15.14
CA THR A 119 12.97 4.04 13.78
C THR A 119 12.45 2.88 12.96
N ALA A 120 11.89 3.16 11.79
CA ALA A 120 11.53 2.17 10.78
C ALA A 120 12.59 2.18 9.67
N LYS A 121 13.06 1.01 9.24
CA LYS A 121 14.03 0.87 8.12
C LYS A 121 13.36 0.23 6.90
N THR A 122 14.05 0.18 5.77
CA THR A 122 13.59 -0.54 4.55
C THR A 122 12.94 -1.89 4.88
N GLY A 123 11.70 -2.07 4.44
CA GLY A 123 10.91 -3.28 4.65
C GLY A 123 10.11 -3.32 5.96
N ASP A 124 10.29 -2.35 6.86
CA ASP A 124 9.47 -2.19 8.06
C ASP A 124 8.19 -1.41 7.78
N LEU A 125 7.30 -1.45 8.77
CA LEU A 125 6.02 -0.76 8.74
C LEU A 125 5.93 0.26 9.86
N TRP A 126 5.08 1.27 9.65
CA TRP A 126 4.47 1.97 10.76
C TRP A 126 2.97 2.13 10.59
N TYR A 127 2.30 2.37 11.71
CA TYR A 127 0.88 2.64 11.76
C TYR A 127 0.56 3.71 12.80
N PHE A 128 -0.21 4.72 12.40
CA PHE A 128 -0.78 5.69 13.32
C PHE A 128 -2.30 5.56 13.37
N PRO A 129 -2.89 5.29 14.55
CA PRO A 129 -4.32 5.40 14.73
C PRO A 129 -4.82 6.82 14.43
N THR A 130 -6.10 6.91 14.05
CA THR A 130 -6.76 8.20 13.78
C THR A 130 -6.51 9.23 14.89
N GLY A 131 -6.11 10.44 14.50
CA GLY A 131 -5.95 11.58 15.40
C GLY A 131 -4.70 11.56 16.28
N VAL A 132 -3.85 10.53 16.20
CA VAL A 132 -2.56 10.51 16.91
C VAL A 132 -1.62 11.52 16.25
N GLY A 133 -1.10 12.46 17.04
CA GLY A 133 -0.11 13.44 16.57
C GLY A 133 1.24 12.79 16.40
N HIS A 134 1.86 12.95 15.24
CA HIS A 134 3.12 12.29 14.89
C HIS A 134 4.02 13.16 14.01
N HIS A 135 5.27 12.73 13.87
CA HIS A 135 6.32 13.35 13.07
C HIS A 135 7.18 12.27 12.42
N LEU A 136 7.70 12.56 11.23
CA LEU A 136 8.63 11.70 10.49
C LEU A 136 9.88 12.49 10.12
N GLN A 137 11.05 11.86 10.22
CA GLN A 137 12.30 12.45 9.77
C GLN A 137 13.21 11.38 9.19
N ALA A 138 13.76 11.61 8.00
CA ALA A 138 14.81 10.76 7.48
C ALA A 138 16.04 10.85 8.38
N THR A 139 16.72 9.72 8.62
CA THR A 139 17.98 9.75 9.37
C THR A 139 19.04 10.56 8.60
N GLY A 140 20.06 11.04 9.31
CA GLY A 140 21.14 11.82 8.68
C GLY A 140 22.05 11.01 7.76
N ASP A 141 21.95 9.69 7.81
CA ASP A 141 22.84 8.76 7.10
C ASP A 141 22.39 8.50 5.64
N GLY A 142 21.16 8.89 5.28
CA GLY A 142 20.63 8.74 3.93
C GLY A 142 19.21 9.26 3.77
N PRO A 143 18.71 9.38 2.52
CA PRO A 143 17.31 9.72 2.28
C PRO A 143 16.40 8.59 2.77
N SER A 144 15.12 8.90 3.00
CA SER A 144 14.09 7.88 3.21
C SER A 144 12.96 8.03 2.22
N GLU A 145 12.50 6.90 1.70
CA GLU A 145 11.37 6.82 0.78
C GLU A 145 10.40 5.74 1.25
N PHE A 146 9.11 6.05 1.23
CA PHE A 146 8.06 5.17 1.74
C PHE A 146 6.75 5.37 0.99
N VAL A 147 5.87 4.38 1.10
CA VAL A 147 4.50 4.43 0.57
C VAL A 147 3.51 4.37 1.73
N LEU A 148 2.64 5.37 1.82
CA LEU A 148 1.59 5.45 2.82
C LEU A 148 0.22 5.26 2.19
N ILE A 149 -0.70 4.69 2.95
CA ILE A 149 -2.02 4.30 2.50
C ILE A 149 -3.05 4.81 3.51
N PHE A 150 -4.15 5.31 2.96
CA PHE A 150 -5.29 5.83 3.69
C PHE A 150 -6.56 5.10 3.27
N LYS A 151 -7.44 4.81 4.24
CA LYS A 151 -8.74 4.17 4.00
C LYS A 151 -9.78 5.21 3.58
N THR A 152 -9.53 5.81 2.42
CA THR A 152 -10.43 6.70 1.69
C THR A 152 -9.93 6.82 0.26
N GLY A 153 -10.80 6.85 -0.74
CA GLY A 153 -10.41 7.09 -2.13
C GLY A 153 -9.91 8.50 -2.42
N LEU A 154 -10.09 9.47 -1.51
CA LEU A 154 -9.63 10.85 -1.72
C LEU A 154 -8.45 11.17 -0.82
N PHE A 155 -7.24 11.15 -1.39
CA PHE A 155 -6.02 11.52 -0.66
C PHE A 155 -6.14 12.92 -0.02
N ASP A 156 -6.65 13.89 -0.76
CA ASP A 156 -6.86 15.26 -0.28
C ASP A 156 -8.06 15.42 0.68
N ALA A 157 -8.94 14.42 0.80
CA ALA A 157 -9.95 14.39 1.88
C ALA A 157 -9.32 14.03 3.23
N ALA A 158 -8.19 13.32 3.21
CA ALA A 158 -7.32 13.06 4.36
C ALA A 158 -6.43 14.26 4.75
N LYS A 159 -6.89 15.50 4.51
CA LYS A 159 -6.11 16.72 4.77
C LYS A 159 -5.47 16.69 6.14
N THR A 160 -4.15 16.62 6.13
CA THR A 160 -3.35 16.60 7.34
C THR A 160 -3.44 17.93 8.06
N PHE A 161 -3.68 17.89 9.37
CA PHE A 161 -3.60 19.06 10.23
C PHE A 161 -2.14 19.29 10.61
N HIS A 162 -1.54 20.32 10.02
CA HIS A 162 -0.15 20.69 10.31
C HIS A 162 -0.07 21.58 11.54
N ILE A 163 0.91 21.34 12.42
CA ILE A 163 1.04 22.13 13.64
C ILE A 163 1.27 23.61 13.32
N THR A 164 2.14 23.96 12.37
CA THR A 164 2.45 25.36 12.05
C THR A 164 1.32 26.03 11.29
N ASP A 165 0.56 25.28 10.50
CA ASP A 165 -0.64 25.82 9.85
C ASP A 165 -1.71 26.16 10.89
N TRP A 166 -1.99 25.24 11.80
CA TRP A 166 -2.97 25.47 12.87
C TRP A 166 -2.57 26.68 13.72
N LEU A 167 -1.32 26.73 14.19
CA LEU A 167 -0.84 27.84 15.02
C LEU A 167 -0.87 29.18 14.27
N SER A 168 -0.67 29.21 12.95
CA SER A 168 -0.76 30.46 12.17
C SER A 168 -2.18 31.04 12.07
N HIS A 169 -3.19 30.22 12.39
CA HIS A 169 -4.61 30.60 12.42
C HIS A 169 -5.16 30.82 13.84
N ILE A 170 -4.30 30.91 14.86
CA ILE A 170 -4.70 31.23 16.25
C ILE A 170 -4.21 32.63 16.62
N PRO A 171 -5.04 33.49 17.25
CA PRO A 171 -4.58 34.78 17.75
C PRO A 171 -3.39 34.63 18.70
N PHE A 172 -2.33 35.42 18.50
CA PHE A 172 -1.08 35.30 19.28
C PHE A 172 -1.32 35.38 20.80
N GLY A 173 -2.25 36.23 21.25
CA GLY A 173 -2.64 36.31 22.66
C GLY A 173 -3.23 35.01 23.24
N VAL A 174 -3.90 34.20 22.42
CA VAL A 174 -4.39 32.86 22.80
C VAL A 174 -3.24 31.87 22.87
N LEU A 175 -2.29 31.90 21.92
CA LEU A 175 -1.07 31.08 21.96
C LEU A 175 -0.24 31.36 23.22
N GLN A 176 -0.02 32.65 23.53
CA GLN A 176 0.66 33.06 24.76
C GLN A 176 -0.04 32.52 26.01
N LYS A 177 -1.38 32.44 25.99
CA LYS A 177 -2.17 31.88 27.11
C LYS A 177 -1.92 30.39 27.24
N ASN A 178 -2.05 29.69 26.13
CA ASN A 178 -1.92 28.24 26.05
C ASN A 178 -0.52 27.77 26.50
N PHE A 179 0.53 28.46 26.04
CA PHE A 179 1.92 28.13 26.38
C PHE A 179 2.40 28.71 27.72
N GLY A 180 1.55 29.44 28.46
CA GLY A 180 1.93 30.01 29.76
C GLY A 180 2.96 31.15 29.69
N VAL A 181 2.99 31.89 28.57
CA VAL A 181 3.99 32.94 28.27
C VAL A 181 3.36 34.32 28.02
N GLN A 182 2.22 34.57 28.68
CA GLN A 182 1.46 35.83 28.59
C GLN A 182 2.34 37.07 28.77
N GLY A 183 2.20 38.03 27.85
CA GLY A 183 2.94 39.29 27.87
C GLY A 183 4.39 39.23 27.35
N SER A 184 4.86 38.08 26.85
CA SER A 184 6.21 37.94 26.26
C SER A 184 6.18 37.77 24.73
N ASP A 185 7.31 38.02 24.07
CA ASP A 185 7.50 37.79 22.64
C ASP A 185 7.95 36.36 22.29
N LYS A 186 7.94 35.44 23.26
CA LYS A 186 8.24 34.03 23.02
C LYS A 186 7.28 33.48 21.95
N TRP A 187 7.83 32.69 21.03
CA TRP A 187 7.11 32.15 19.86
C TRP A 187 6.66 33.18 18.81
N SER A 188 7.12 34.44 18.88
CA SER A 188 6.85 35.44 17.83
C SER A 188 7.43 35.07 16.46
N ASN A 189 8.43 34.20 16.43
CA ASN A 189 9.04 33.65 15.22
C ASN A 189 8.39 32.34 14.75
N ALA A 190 7.24 31.93 15.32
CA ALA A 190 6.51 30.77 14.82
C ALA A 190 6.16 30.97 13.33
N PRO A 191 6.26 29.93 12.48
CA PRO A 191 5.94 30.06 11.07
C PRO A 191 4.52 30.56 10.84
N SER A 192 4.34 31.43 9.84
CA SER A 192 3.04 32.02 9.46
C SER A 192 2.26 31.21 8.43
N LYS A 193 2.77 30.03 8.07
CA LYS A 193 2.18 29.07 7.14
C LYS A 193 2.77 27.68 7.40
N GLN A 194 2.08 26.65 6.92
CA GLN A 194 2.58 25.27 6.96
C GLN A 194 4.00 25.12 6.40
N LEU A 195 4.80 24.25 7.00
CA LEU A 195 6.12 23.83 6.48
C LEU A 195 6.02 22.59 5.60
N TYR A 196 5.10 21.67 5.93
CA TYR A 196 4.82 20.42 5.25
C TYR A 196 6.01 19.43 5.22
N ILE A 197 6.95 19.60 4.30
CA ILE A 197 8.24 18.89 4.25
C ILE A 197 9.33 19.93 4.12
N PHE A 198 10.30 19.91 5.02
CA PHE A 198 11.35 20.93 5.10
C PHE A 198 12.70 20.33 5.52
N PRO A 199 13.84 20.96 5.17
CA PRO A 199 15.15 20.52 5.63
C PRO A 199 15.26 20.59 7.14
N GLY A 200 15.86 19.56 7.74
CA GLY A 200 16.21 19.52 9.16
C GLY A 200 17.64 19.05 9.36
N GLU A 201 18.17 19.25 10.55
CA GLU A 201 19.38 18.57 10.98
C GLU A 201 19.00 17.20 11.53
N ALA A 202 19.77 16.17 11.17
CA ALA A 202 19.55 14.83 11.68
C ALA A 202 19.62 14.81 13.20
N MET A 203 18.68 14.10 13.82
CA MET A 203 18.71 13.91 15.26
C MET A 203 19.92 13.06 15.64
N PRO A 204 20.55 13.31 16.80
CA PRO A 204 21.57 12.42 17.36
C PRO A 204 21.08 10.97 17.42
N SER A 205 21.96 10.00 17.19
CA SER A 205 21.60 8.57 17.19
C SER A 205 21.14 8.04 18.54
N ASP A 206 21.48 8.73 19.63
CA ASP A 206 21.04 8.45 21.00
C ASP A 206 19.77 9.22 21.41
N THR A 207 19.08 9.85 20.45
CA THR A 207 17.80 10.51 20.71
C THR A 207 16.78 9.50 21.21
N VAL A 208 16.13 9.86 22.32
CA VAL A 208 15.02 9.09 22.91
C VAL A 208 13.82 9.99 23.11
N ALA A 209 12.65 9.38 23.24
CA ALA A 209 11.45 10.08 23.69
C ALA A 209 11.73 10.81 25.03
N PRO A 210 11.19 12.02 25.24
CA PRO A 210 11.31 12.69 26.53
C PRO A 210 10.62 11.89 27.64
N ASP A 211 10.98 12.11 28.91
CA ASP A 211 10.28 11.49 30.03
C ASP A 211 8.81 11.94 30.05
N SER A 212 7.88 10.98 29.91
CA SER A 212 6.45 11.23 30.02
C SER A 212 5.90 10.73 31.36
N PRO A 213 5.29 11.59 32.20
CA PRO A 213 4.62 11.14 33.42
C PRO A 213 3.38 10.29 33.14
N GLN A 214 2.89 10.26 31.90
CA GLN A 214 1.80 9.39 31.45
C GLN A 214 2.31 8.01 31.02
N GLY A 215 3.63 7.83 30.89
CA GLY A 215 4.26 6.63 30.39
C GLY A 215 4.39 6.59 28.86
N GLN A 216 4.77 5.43 28.33
CA GLN A 216 4.94 5.19 26.90
C GLN A 216 3.70 4.51 26.31
N ILE A 217 3.50 4.70 24.99
CA ILE A 217 2.44 4.00 24.26
C ILE A 217 2.72 2.48 24.35
N PRO A 218 1.75 1.67 24.81
CA PRO A 218 2.00 0.26 25.12
C PRO A 218 2.15 -0.62 23.87
N GLU A 219 1.40 -0.32 22.82
CA GLU A 219 1.52 -0.99 21.53
C GLU A 219 2.45 -0.15 20.64
N PRO A 220 3.58 -0.69 20.16
CA PRO A 220 4.50 0.07 19.32
C PRO A 220 3.82 0.47 18.00
N PHE A 221 4.17 1.64 17.46
CA PHE A 221 3.68 2.11 16.16
C PHE A 221 4.61 1.78 15.01
N VAL A 222 5.83 1.28 15.27
CA VAL A 222 6.70 0.66 14.26
C VAL A 222 6.65 -0.85 14.44
N PHE A 223 6.57 -1.58 13.32
CA PHE A 223 6.64 -3.03 13.29
C PHE A 223 7.82 -3.47 12.41
N PRO A 224 8.79 -4.24 12.95
CA PRO A 224 9.96 -4.71 12.22
C PRO A 224 9.59 -5.84 11.25
N TRP A 225 8.80 -5.52 10.22
CA TRP A 225 8.28 -6.50 9.26
C TRP A 225 9.38 -7.05 8.35
N SER A 226 10.47 -6.31 8.15
CA SER A 226 11.64 -6.77 7.42
C SER A 226 12.30 -8.00 8.07
N GLU A 227 12.11 -8.18 9.37
CA GLU A 227 12.69 -9.27 10.17
C GLU A 227 11.75 -10.46 10.36
N GLN A 228 10.49 -10.35 9.91
CA GLN A 228 9.54 -11.44 10.01
C GLN A 228 9.82 -12.52 8.96
N PRO A 229 9.69 -13.81 9.31
CA PRO A 229 9.96 -14.89 8.38
C PRO A 229 8.91 -14.94 7.27
N TYR A 230 9.35 -15.38 6.09
CA TYR A 230 8.45 -15.77 5.02
C TYR A 230 7.94 -17.19 5.23
N GLU A 231 6.70 -17.42 4.81
CA GLU A 231 6.19 -18.74 4.45
C GLU A 231 6.64 -19.07 3.02
N GLU A 232 7.28 -20.22 2.85
CA GLU A 232 7.86 -20.66 1.58
C GLU A 232 6.85 -21.55 0.82
N PHE A 233 6.76 -21.35 -0.49
CA PHE A 233 5.93 -22.09 -1.43
C PHE A 233 6.76 -22.47 -2.67
N ASP A 234 6.26 -23.42 -3.48
CA ASP A 234 7.00 -23.90 -4.65
C ASP A 234 7.27 -22.81 -5.71
N GLY A 235 6.40 -21.80 -5.81
CA GLY A 235 6.56 -20.67 -6.75
C GLY A 235 7.18 -19.41 -6.16
N GLY A 236 7.52 -19.39 -4.87
CA GLY A 236 7.99 -18.18 -4.20
C GLY A 236 7.62 -18.16 -2.73
N LYS A 237 7.37 -16.99 -2.17
CA LYS A 237 7.20 -16.85 -0.72
C LYS A 237 6.32 -15.68 -0.34
N VAL A 238 5.66 -15.80 0.81
CA VAL A 238 4.73 -14.78 1.31
C VAL A 238 4.94 -14.57 2.80
N LYS A 239 4.93 -13.34 3.27
CA LYS A 239 4.77 -13.03 4.70
C LYS A 239 3.59 -12.10 4.88
N THR A 240 2.86 -12.25 5.98
CA THR A 240 1.68 -11.44 6.29
C THR A 240 1.87 -10.64 7.56
N VAL A 241 1.05 -9.61 7.70
CA VAL A 241 0.93 -8.78 8.89
C VAL A 241 -0.52 -8.36 9.03
N ASP A 242 -1.04 -8.38 10.24
CA ASP A 242 -2.40 -7.98 10.55
C ASP A 242 -2.50 -7.57 12.02
N SER A 243 -3.71 -7.27 12.49
CA SER A 243 -3.95 -6.83 13.87
C SER A 243 -3.68 -7.92 14.93
N SER A 244 -3.43 -9.16 14.52
CA SER A 244 -3.03 -10.27 15.40
C SER A 244 -1.52 -10.26 15.68
N THR A 245 -0.70 -9.69 14.79
CA THR A 245 0.75 -9.55 14.95
C THR A 245 1.16 -8.11 15.22
N PHE A 246 0.76 -7.19 14.35
CA PHE A 246 0.95 -5.75 14.53
C PHE A 246 -0.28 -5.15 15.21
N LYS A 247 -0.35 -5.27 16.54
CA LYS A 247 -1.56 -4.98 17.32
C LYS A 247 -2.12 -3.56 17.16
N ALA A 248 -1.28 -2.58 16.85
CA ALA A 248 -1.70 -1.20 16.62
C ALA A 248 -2.50 -1.03 15.31
N ALA A 249 -2.15 -1.77 14.26
CA ALA A 249 -2.79 -1.69 12.95
C ALA A 249 -4.15 -2.39 12.97
N LYS A 250 -5.24 -1.61 13.09
CA LYS A 250 -6.62 -2.13 13.15
C LYS A 250 -7.40 -1.94 11.86
N ASP A 251 -6.97 -1.03 11.02
CA ASP A 251 -7.70 -0.67 9.80
C ASP A 251 -7.05 -1.25 8.53
N PHE A 252 -5.87 -1.88 8.66
CA PHE A 252 -5.15 -2.49 7.55
C PHE A 252 -4.47 -3.81 7.94
N ALA A 253 -4.40 -4.71 6.97
CA ALA A 253 -3.62 -5.93 6.99
C ALA A 253 -2.92 -6.07 5.63
N ALA A 254 -1.79 -6.75 5.57
CA ALA A 254 -1.02 -6.85 4.35
C ALA A 254 -0.29 -8.18 4.16
N ALA A 255 0.09 -8.45 2.92
CA ALA A 255 1.06 -9.46 2.54
C ALA A 255 2.18 -8.84 1.70
N GLU A 256 3.43 -9.26 1.92
CA GLU A 256 4.51 -9.06 0.97
C GLU A 256 4.68 -10.39 0.22
N VAL A 257 4.47 -10.34 -1.09
CA VAL A 257 4.50 -11.51 -1.96
C VAL A 257 5.73 -11.41 -2.85
N VAL A 258 6.48 -12.52 -2.93
CA VAL A 258 7.63 -12.69 -3.82
C VAL A 258 7.33 -13.85 -4.75
N LEU A 259 7.37 -13.59 -6.06
CA LEU A 259 7.13 -14.58 -7.11
C LEU A 259 8.43 -14.83 -7.87
N GLU A 260 8.84 -16.10 -7.98
CA GLU A 260 9.90 -16.49 -8.91
C GLU A 260 9.46 -16.27 -10.38
N PRO A 261 10.40 -16.24 -11.35
CA PRO A 261 10.04 -16.09 -12.77
C PRO A 261 9.01 -17.13 -13.21
N GLY A 262 7.91 -16.67 -13.82
CA GLY A 262 6.78 -17.51 -14.26
C GLY A 262 5.81 -17.94 -13.16
N ALA A 263 6.14 -17.74 -11.88
CA ALA A 263 5.26 -18.10 -10.77
C ALA A 263 4.07 -17.13 -10.65
N MET A 264 3.06 -17.55 -9.90
CA MET A 264 1.79 -16.83 -9.78
C MET A 264 1.26 -16.85 -8.34
N ARG A 265 0.80 -15.69 -7.86
CA ARG A 265 -0.14 -15.58 -6.74
C ARG A 265 -1.46 -16.18 -7.18
N GLU A 266 -1.86 -17.29 -6.57
CA GLU A 266 -2.95 -18.13 -7.07
C GLU A 266 -4.29 -17.38 -7.22
N LEU A 267 -5.21 -17.94 -8.01
CA LEU A 267 -6.57 -17.42 -8.14
C LEU A 267 -7.28 -17.39 -6.78
N HIS A 268 -7.64 -16.20 -6.33
CA HIS A 268 -8.26 -15.99 -5.03
C HIS A 268 -9.13 -14.73 -5.01
N TRP A 269 -9.77 -14.48 -3.87
CA TRP A 269 -10.41 -13.21 -3.55
C TRP A 269 -10.38 -12.96 -2.05
N HIS A 270 -10.54 -11.70 -1.66
CA HIS A 270 -10.75 -11.25 -0.28
C HIS A 270 -12.25 -11.12 -0.02
N THR A 271 -12.73 -11.65 1.11
CA THR A 271 -14.16 -11.71 1.43
C THR A 271 -14.71 -10.45 2.07
N THR A 272 -13.86 -9.69 2.75
CA THR A 272 -14.27 -8.57 3.61
C THR A 272 -13.55 -7.25 3.32
N ALA A 273 -12.61 -7.26 2.38
CA ALA A 273 -11.71 -6.13 2.13
C ALA A 273 -11.48 -5.90 0.65
N ASP A 274 -11.31 -4.64 0.29
CA ASP A 274 -10.68 -4.23 -0.95
C ASP A 274 -9.16 -4.47 -0.87
N GLU A 275 -8.51 -4.75 -2.00
CA GLU A 275 -7.06 -4.87 -2.08
C GLU A 275 -6.48 -3.70 -2.87
N TRP A 276 -5.57 -2.97 -2.24
CA TRP A 276 -4.68 -2.00 -2.84
C TRP A 276 -3.27 -2.60 -2.89
N SER A 277 -2.71 -2.71 -4.09
CA SER A 277 -1.46 -3.42 -4.33
C SER A 277 -0.36 -2.48 -4.84
N PHE A 278 0.87 -2.64 -4.36
CA PHE A 278 2.02 -1.85 -4.82
C PHE A 278 3.16 -2.73 -5.32
N PHE A 279 3.55 -2.53 -6.58
CA PHE A 279 4.58 -3.31 -7.24
C PHE A 279 5.96 -2.69 -6.98
N ILE A 280 6.83 -3.43 -6.29
CA ILE A 280 8.15 -2.98 -5.87
C ILE A 280 9.22 -3.41 -6.89
N GLU A 281 9.17 -4.66 -7.35
CA GLU A 281 10.14 -5.26 -8.27
C GLU A 281 9.46 -6.20 -9.27
N GLY A 282 10.11 -6.40 -10.42
CA GLY A 282 9.66 -7.34 -11.47
C GLY A 282 8.47 -6.84 -12.29
N ASN A 283 8.04 -7.67 -13.24
CA ASN A 283 6.91 -7.39 -14.12
C ASN A 283 5.86 -8.47 -13.94
N CYS A 284 4.64 -8.06 -13.66
CA CYS A 284 3.52 -8.98 -13.48
C CYS A 284 2.40 -8.66 -14.45
N ARG A 285 1.48 -9.60 -14.63
CA ARG A 285 0.10 -9.27 -15.04
C ARG A 285 -0.84 -9.50 -13.87
N PHE A 286 -1.85 -8.64 -13.76
CA PHE A 286 -2.85 -8.63 -12.72
C PHE A 286 -4.23 -8.65 -13.37
N SER A 287 -5.01 -9.71 -13.16
CA SER A 287 -6.34 -9.83 -13.74
C SER A 287 -7.40 -9.72 -12.66
N VAL A 288 -8.41 -8.89 -12.88
CA VAL A 288 -9.52 -8.63 -11.94
C VAL A 288 -10.83 -9.03 -12.60
N PHE A 289 -11.58 -9.90 -11.91
CA PHE A 289 -12.91 -10.37 -12.26
C PHE A 289 -13.93 -9.84 -11.26
N THR A 290 -14.89 -9.05 -11.76
CA THR A 290 -16.04 -8.52 -11.00
C THR A 290 -17.31 -9.27 -11.40
N GLU A 291 -18.46 -8.95 -10.81
CA GLU A 291 -19.71 -9.65 -11.15
C GLU A 291 -20.14 -9.45 -12.62
N VAL A 292 -19.60 -8.44 -13.31
CA VAL A 292 -20.04 -8.04 -14.65
C VAL A 292 -18.91 -7.86 -15.67
N ALA A 293 -17.64 -8.01 -15.27
CA ALA A 293 -16.50 -7.76 -16.15
C ALA A 293 -15.24 -8.53 -15.72
N ALA A 294 -14.30 -8.68 -16.66
CA ALA A 294 -12.94 -9.13 -16.40
C ALA A 294 -11.96 -8.24 -17.17
N ARG A 295 -10.86 -7.84 -16.53
CA ARG A 295 -9.80 -7.05 -17.17
C ARG A 295 -8.43 -7.42 -16.64
N THR A 296 -7.46 -7.49 -17.55
CA THR A 296 -6.07 -7.76 -17.25
C THR A 296 -5.21 -6.50 -17.42
N TYR A 297 -4.29 -6.27 -16.48
CA TYR A 297 -3.39 -5.12 -16.44
C TYR A 297 -1.94 -5.62 -16.31
N ASP A 298 -1.03 -5.07 -17.10
CA ASP A 298 0.40 -5.29 -16.90
C ASP A 298 0.91 -4.38 -15.79
N MET A 299 1.74 -4.90 -14.87
CA MET A 299 2.21 -4.21 -13.67
C MET A 299 3.73 -4.18 -13.64
N SER A 300 4.31 -3.03 -13.31
CA SER A 300 5.74 -2.76 -13.24
C SER A 300 6.09 -2.01 -11.94
N PRO A 301 7.38 -1.88 -11.59
CA PRO A 301 7.78 -1.18 -10.37
C PRO A 301 7.25 0.25 -10.30
N GLY A 302 6.63 0.61 -9.18
CA GLY A 302 5.99 1.91 -8.96
C GLY A 302 4.54 2.00 -9.43
N ASP A 303 3.96 0.90 -9.90
CA ASP A 303 2.53 0.82 -10.22
C ASP A 303 1.71 0.40 -9.00
N VAL A 304 0.50 0.95 -8.94
CA VAL A 304 -0.57 0.64 -8.01
C VAL A 304 -1.61 -0.21 -8.73
N GLY A 305 -2.03 -1.31 -8.11
CA GLY A 305 -3.15 -2.13 -8.54
C GLY A 305 -4.31 -2.05 -7.54
N TYR A 306 -5.53 -2.30 -8.01
CA TYR A 306 -6.70 -2.36 -7.13
C TYR A 306 -7.66 -3.48 -7.53
N ALA A 307 -8.04 -4.32 -6.57
CA ALA A 307 -9.14 -5.28 -6.72
C ALA A 307 -10.25 -4.95 -5.70
N PRO A 308 -11.46 -4.63 -6.18
CA PRO A 308 -12.57 -4.37 -5.27
C PRO A 308 -12.89 -5.60 -4.42
N ILE A 309 -13.46 -5.37 -3.24
CA ILE A 309 -13.92 -6.45 -2.34
C ILE A 309 -14.66 -7.57 -3.09
N SER A 310 -14.33 -8.82 -2.77
CA SER A 310 -14.88 -10.04 -3.39
C SER A 310 -14.63 -10.22 -4.89
N SER A 311 -13.83 -9.36 -5.54
CA SER A 311 -13.40 -9.57 -6.92
C SER A 311 -12.38 -10.69 -7.01
N GLY A 312 -12.61 -11.65 -7.90
CA GLY A 312 -11.67 -12.73 -8.16
C GLY A 312 -10.45 -12.19 -8.90
N HIS A 313 -9.24 -12.56 -8.49
CA HIS A 313 -8.03 -12.08 -9.15
C HIS A 313 -6.84 -13.03 -9.00
N TYR A 314 -5.80 -12.75 -9.78
CA TYR A 314 -4.49 -13.38 -9.69
C TYR A 314 -3.41 -12.40 -10.13
N ILE A 315 -2.18 -12.63 -9.66
CA ILE A 315 -0.99 -11.87 -10.08
C ILE A 315 0.07 -12.86 -10.53
N GLU A 316 0.50 -12.76 -11.79
CA GLU A 316 1.48 -13.68 -12.39
C GLU A 316 2.72 -12.92 -12.80
N ASN A 317 3.89 -13.45 -12.43
CA ASN A 317 5.17 -12.92 -12.87
C ASN A 317 5.43 -13.29 -14.34
N ILE A 318 5.27 -12.32 -15.22
CA ILE A 318 5.50 -12.45 -16.66
C ILE A 318 6.94 -12.08 -17.05
N GLY A 319 7.77 -11.72 -16.07
CA GLY A 319 9.17 -11.37 -16.25
C GLY A 319 10.13 -12.56 -16.16
N ASN A 320 11.41 -12.27 -16.43
CA ASN A 320 12.52 -13.22 -16.29
C ASN A 320 13.29 -13.07 -14.96
N THR A 321 12.80 -12.21 -14.07
CA THR A 321 13.39 -11.95 -12.75
C THR A 321 12.31 -12.11 -11.69
N THR A 322 12.72 -12.27 -10.43
CA THR A 322 11.80 -12.25 -9.30
C THR A 322 10.93 -10.98 -9.32
N ALA A 323 9.65 -11.13 -9.00
CA ALA A 323 8.74 -10.03 -8.77
C ALA A 323 8.39 -9.94 -7.28
N ARG A 324 8.18 -8.71 -6.80
CA ARG A 324 7.88 -8.42 -5.39
C ARG A 324 6.86 -7.30 -5.29
N PHE A 325 5.80 -7.52 -4.54
CA PHE A 325 4.72 -6.55 -4.37
C PHE A 325 4.07 -6.69 -2.99
N LEU A 326 3.31 -5.65 -2.62
CA LEU A 326 2.48 -5.61 -1.43
C LEU A 326 1.03 -5.83 -1.84
N GLU A 327 0.31 -6.68 -1.11
CA GLU A 327 -1.16 -6.74 -1.09
C GLU A 327 -1.59 -6.07 0.21
N VAL A 328 -2.23 -4.89 0.16
CA VAL A 328 -2.73 -4.18 1.35
C VAL A 328 -4.25 -4.19 1.32
N THR A 329 -4.83 -4.75 2.38
CA THR A 329 -6.28 -4.85 2.54
C THR A 329 -6.76 -3.88 3.60
N ASP A 330 -7.93 -3.28 3.38
CA ASP A 330 -8.53 -2.29 4.28
C ASP A 330 -9.26 -2.94 5.49
N SER A 331 -8.70 -4.02 6.04
CA SER A 331 -9.29 -4.80 7.12
C SER A 331 -8.31 -5.11 8.24
N ALA A 332 -8.82 -5.56 9.39
CA ALA A 332 -7.99 -5.86 10.56
C ALA A 332 -7.25 -7.21 10.49
N GLU A 333 -7.67 -8.11 9.60
CA GLU A 333 -7.19 -9.49 9.50
C GLU A 333 -6.85 -9.79 8.04
N PHE A 334 -5.69 -10.40 7.78
CA PHE A 334 -5.36 -10.82 6.43
C PHE A 334 -6.08 -12.13 6.12
N GLU A 335 -7.06 -12.11 5.21
CA GLU A 335 -7.88 -13.26 4.86
C GLU A 335 -8.07 -13.36 3.36
N ASP A 336 -8.14 -14.58 2.83
CA ASP A 336 -8.50 -14.83 1.43
C ASP A 336 -9.16 -16.21 1.27
N ILE A 337 -9.88 -16.39 0.16
CA ILE A 337 -10.34 -17.71 -0.29
C ILE A 337 -9.56 -18.12 -1.54
N SER A 338 -8.84 -19.24 -1.45
CA SER A 338 -8.20 -19.87 -2.61
C SER A 338 -9.24 -20.63 -3.44
N LEU A 339 -9.24 -20.38 -4.75
CA LEU A 339 -10.09 -21.12 -5.69
C LEU A 339 -9.76 -22.62 -5.65
N THR A 340 -8.47 -22.97 -5.66
CA THR A 340 -8.01 -24.37 -5.64
C THR A 340 -8.53 -25.09 -4.40
N GLN A 341 -8.30 -24.49 -3.23
CA GLN A 341 -8.72 -25.06 -1.96
C GLN A 341 -10.25 -25.17 -1.86
N TRP A 342 -10.98 -24.15 -2.32
CA TRP A 342 -12.45 -24.18 -2.33
C TRP A 342 -13.00 -25.34 -3.16
N LEU A 343 -12.48 -25.53 -4.38
CA LEU A 343 -12.87 -26.64 -5.23
C LEU A 343 -12.48 -27.99 -4.61
N ALA A 344 -11.28 -28.12 -4.04
CA ALA A 344 -10.80 -29.36 -3.42
C ALA A 344 -11.61 -29.79 -2.17
N LEU A 345 -12.23 -28.82 -1.47
CA LEU A 345 -13.05 -29.05 -0.28
C LEU A 345 -14.56 -29.09 -0.57
N THR A 346 -14.96 -28.83 -1.81
CA THR A 346 -16.33 -29.02 -2.28
C THR A 346 -16.56 -30.51 -2.61
N PRO A 347 -17.73 -31.11 -2.32
CA PRO A 347 -18.03 -32.48 -2.72
C PRO A 347 -17.69 -32.74 -4.20
N PRO A 348 -16.89 -33.77 -4.54
CA PRO A 348 -16.37 -33.96 -5.91
C PRO A 348 -17.45 -33.98 -6.99
N GLU A 349 -18.61 -34.59 -6.71
CA GLU A 349 -19.74 -34.61 -7.65
C GLU A 349 -20.22 -33.19 -8.03
N ILE A 350 -20.19 -32.24 -7.09
CA ILE A 350 -20.58 -30.85 -7.37
C ILE A 350 -19.55 -30.20 -8.30
N VAL A 351 -18.25 -30.38 -8.05
CA VAL A 351 -17.19 -29.84 -8.91
C VAL A 351 -17.30 -30.43 -10.32
N LYS A 352 -17.48 -31.75 -10.43
CA LYS A 352 -17.67 -32.43 -11.73
C LYS A 352 -18.91 -31.94 -12.47
N MET A 353 -20.02 -31.66 -11.78
CA MET A 353 -21.22 -31.08 -12.40
C MET A 353 -20.97 -29.67 -12.98
N HIS A 354 -20.11 -28.87 -12.37
CA HIS A 354 -19.79 -27.52 -12.86
C HIS A 354 -18.82 -27.54 -14.04
N PHE A 355 -17.77 -28.37 -13.98
CA PHE A 355 -16.66 -28.29 -14.93
C PHE A 355 -16.59 -29.45 -15.93
N GLY A 356 -17.36 -30.52 -15.73
CA GLY A 356 -17.36 -31.71 -16.58
C GLY A 356 -16.03 -32.48 -16.57
N VAL A 357 -15.27 -32.39 -15.48
CA VAL A 357 -13.97 -33.06 -15.29
C VAL A 357 -14.13 -34.44 -14.65
N ASP A 358 -13.09 -35.26 -14.71
CA ASP A 358 -13.07 -36.61 -14.13
C ASP A 358 -12.63 -36.64 -12.66
N ASP A 359 -12.73 -37.81 -12.03
CA ASP A 359 -12.36 -38.01 -10.63
C ASP A 359 -10.88 -37.76 -10.37
N GLU A 360 -10.01 -38.10 -11.33
CA GLU A 360 -8.56 -37.89 -11.22
C GLU A 360 -8.23 -36.39 -11.17
N THR A 361 -8.89 -35.59 -12.02
CA THR A 361 -8.75 -34.13 -12.04
C THR A 361 -9.21 -33.50 -10.73
N VAL A 362 -10.34 -33.93 -10.16
CA VAL A 362 -10.80 -33.37 -8.86
C VAL A 362 -9.89 -33.83 -7.73
N ALA A 363 -9.39 -35.06 -7.77
CA ALA A 363 -8.50 -35.61 -6.75
C ALA A 363 -7.10 -34.97 -6.74
N SER A 364 -6.67 -34.35 -7.86
CA SER A 364 -5.38 -33.65 -7.94
C SER A 364 -5.40 -32.24 -7.34
N LEU A 365 -6.58 -31.68 -7.07
CA LEU A 365 -6.71 -30.36 -6.45
C LEU A 365 -6.18 -30.37 -4.99
N SER A 366 -5.38 -29.36 -4.65
CA SER A 366 -4.84 -29.24 -3.30
C SER A 366 -5.89 -28.81 -2.29
N LYS A 367 -5.99 -29.55 -1.18
CA LYS A 367 -6.82 -29.16 -0.02
C LYS A 367 -6.13 -28.14 0.89
N THR A 368 -4.83 -27.93 0.69
CA THR A 368 -4.04 -26.92 1.38
C THR A 368 -3.87 -25.73 0.44
N LYS A 369 -4.10 -24.52 0.96
CA LYS A 369 -3.93 -23.28 0.22
C LYS A 369 -2.46 -23.13 -0.22
N ASN A 370 -2.25 -22.99 -1.52
CA ASN A 370 -0.92 -22.78 -2.12
C ASN A 370 -0.88 -21.33 -2.62
N ARG A 371 -0.67 -20.39 -1.69
CA ARG A 371 -0.83 -18.95 -1.94
C ARG A 371 -0.05 -18.48 -3.17
N VAL A 372 1.13 -19.06 -3.39
CA VAL A 372 1.95 -18.89 -4.59
C VAL A 372 2.19 -20.26 -5.24
N VAL A 373 1.98 -20.35 -6.55
CA VAL A 373 2.16 -21.56 -7.36
C VAL A 373 3.28 -21.36 -8.39
N PRO A 374 4.05 -22.41 -8.74
CA PRO A 374 5.11 -22.34 -9.73
C PRO A 374 4.55 -22.17 -11.16
N GLY A 375 5.40 -21.67 -12.07
CA GLY A 375 5.08 -21.48 -13.49
C GLY A 375 5.22 -22.71 -14.36
#